data_AF-A0A6P0MIU7-F1
#
_entry.id   AF-A0A6P0MIU7-F1
#
_cell.length_a   1.000
_cell.length_b   1.000
_cell.length_c   1.000
_cell.angle_alpha   90.00
_cell.angle_beta   90.00
_cell.angle_gamma   90.00
#
_symmetry.space_group_name_H-M   'P 1'
#
loop_
_entity.id
_entity.type
_entity.pdbx_description
1 polymer ?
#
loop_
_entity_poly.entity_id
_entity_poly.type
_entity_poly.pdbx_seq_one_letter_code
_entity_poly.pdbx_strand_id
1 'polypeptide(L)'
;MKAGTMFLHQLLADIAQRGYITHYSRNYRQESPFRLVSENQDYLSTVIDQEGCYGPFRHYFPLTDLENVKLILHFRDPRDVLTSMYFYLAYHQKHIPQAVRNTYIKRGIDSFSFNPSLPESKSWKQRTKEHVRRLINLDNPPTMADWFLNDYQMYFNQYLHLEQTTVLTYEEMVTNFPTWLPKFLSALSLENQPQLLQELLEVHQDSFAPPNPQSLDKIKHKRRILPGDHKQKMSEQTITRLNTIFSEQLSALGYEK
;
A
#
# COMPACT_ATOMS: atom_id res chain seq x y z
N MET A 1 4.28 -1.68 -0.62
CA MET A 1 4.51 -0.31 -0.12
C MET A 1 4.45 -0.32 1.42
N LYS A 2 5.58 -0.15 2.14
CA LYS A 2 5.56 -0.22 3.62
C LYS A 2 5.37 1.14 4.28
N ALA A 3 6.03 2.19 3.77
CA ALA A 3 6.02 3.52 4.39
C ALA A 3 4.60 4.14 4.44
N GLY A 4 3.90 4.25 3.30
CA GLY A 4 2.54 4.80 3.26
C GLY A 4 1.56 4.03 4.16
N THR A 5 1.53 2.70 4.05
CA THR A 5 0.70 1.87 4.94
C THR A 5 1.04 2.03 6.42
N MET A 6 2.33 2.12 6.79
CA MET A 6 2.69 2.31 8.20
C MET A 6 2.30 3.70 8.71
N PHE A 7 2.38 4.73 7.86
CA PHE A 7 1.87 6.06 8.20
C PHE A 7 0.36 6.03 8.41
N LEU A 8 -0.41 5.46 7.49
CA LEU A 8 -1.86 5.32 7.66
C LEU A 8 -2.23 4.56 8.94
N HIS A 9 -1.51 3.47 9.24
CA HIS A 9 -1.70 2.75 10.51
C HIS A 9 -1.42 3.63 11.73
N GLN A 10 -0.36 4.44 11.71
CA GLN A 10 -0.05 5.37 12.80
C GLN A 10 -1.11 6.45 12.93
N LEU A 11 -1.52 7.07 11.82
CA LEU A 11 -2.58 8.08 11.81
C LEU A 11 -3.89 7.54 12.39
N LEU A 12 -4.33 6.36 11.95
CA LEU A 12 -5.54 5.72 12.48
C LEU A 12 -5.40 5.28 13.94
N ALA A 13 -4.20 4.82 14.35
CA ALA A 13 -3.94 4.50 15.75
C ALA A 13 -4.01 5.75 16.64
N ASP A 14 -3.52 6.89 16.15
CA ASP A 14 -3.53 8.16 16.86
C ASP A 14 -4.97 8.72 16.98
N ILE A 15 -5.78 8.59 15.94
CA ILE A 15 -7.22 8.90 15.97
C ILE A 15 -7.93 8.00 17.01
N ALA A 16 -7.62 6.70 17.00
CA ALA A 16 -8.23 5.74 17.93
C ALA A 16 -7.83 5.98 19.39
N GLN A 17 -6.58 6.33 19.66
CA GLN A 17 -6.11 6.67 21.02
C GLN A 17 -6.82 7.90 21.60
N ARG A 18 -7.31 8.80 20.74
CA ARG A 18 -8.10 9.97 21.12
C ARG A 18 -9.60 9.66 21.30
N GLY A 19 -10.02 8.41 21.08
CA GLY A 19 -11.39 7.96 21.32
C GLY A 19 -12.38 8.24 20.18
N TYR A 20 -11.90 8.67 19.01
CA TYR A 20 -12.80 8.98 17.88
C TYR A 20 -13.29 7.73 17.13
N ILE A 21 -12.50 6.65 17.13
CA ILE A 21 -12.85 5.41 16.41
C ILE A 21 -12.13 4.21 17.02
N THR A 22 -12.70 3.02 16.87
CA THR A 22 -11.95 1.78 17.08
C THR A 22 -11.22 1.40 15.81
N HIS A 23 -9.91 1.16 15.88
CA HIS A 23 -9.09 0.85 14.71
C HIS A 23 -8.51 -0.56 14.81
N TYR A 24 -8.80 -1.39 13.80
CA TYR A 24 -8.34 -2.76 13.70
C TYR A 24 -7.27 -2.90 12.61
N SER A 25 -6.09 -3.38 12.99
CA SER A 25 -4.96 -3.47 12.06
C SER A 25 -4.06 -4.67 12.32
N ARG A 26 -3.56 -5.29 11.26
CA ARG A 26 -2.53 -6.34 11.36
C ARG A 26 -1.18 -5.79 11.86
N ASN A 27 -0.98 -4.47 11.74
CA ASN A 27 0.28 -3.82 12.09
C ASN A 27 0.43 -3.60 13.61
N TYR A 28 -0.62 -3.83 14.41
CA TYR A 28 -0.52 -3.87 15.87
C TYR A 28 0.35 -5.06 16.35
N ARG A 29 0.88 -4.92 17.57
CA ARG A 29 1.62 -5.98 18.27
C ARG A 29 0.71 -7.17 18.57
N GLN A 30 1.31 -8.36 18.70
CA GLN A 30 0.56 -9.62 18.76
C GLN A 30 -0.49 -9.69 19.88
N GLU A 31 -0.22 -9.03 20.99
CA GLU A 31 -1.07 -9.00 22.19
C GLU A 31 -2.18 -7.94 22.14
N SER A 32 -2.21 -7.09 21.10
CA SER A 32 -3.23 -6.05 21.01
C SER A 32 -4.61 -6.66 20.73
N PRO A 33 -5.66 -6.30 21.48
CA PRO A 33 -7.02 -6.75 21.20
C PRO A 33 -7.55 -6.23 19.85
N PHE A 34 -6.95 -5.17 19.31
CA PHE A 34 -7.30 -4.57 18.03
C PHE A 34 -6.47 -5.13 16.85
N ARG A 35 -5.66 -6.18 17.11
CA ARG A 35 -4.87 -6.79 16.06
C ARG A 35 -5.72 -7.72 15.22
N LEU A 36 -5.70 -7.49 13.91
CA LEU A 36 -6.21 -8.45 12.94
C LEU A 36 -5.23 -9.64 12.84
N VAL A 37 -5.67 -10.80 13.30
CA VAL A 37 -4.88 -12.05 13.26
C VAL A 37 -4.71 -12.54 11.83
N SER A 38 -5.73 -12.34 11.00
CA SER A 38 -5.73 -12.71 9.58
C SER A 38 -6.37 -11.62 8.72
N GLU A 39 -5.91 -11.51 7.49
CA GLU A 39 -6.56 -10.74 6.41
C GLU A 39 -7.26 -11.73 5.45
N ASN A 40 -7.71 -12.89 5.97
CA ASN A 40 -8.54 -13.82 5.20
C ASN A 40 -9.99 -13.35 5.26
N GLN A 41 -10.71 -13.52 4.15
CA GLN A 41 -12.11 -13.16 4.01
C GLN A 41 -12.96 -13.81 5.11
N ASP A 42 -12.80 -15.12 5.32
CA ASP A 42 -13.55 -15.85 6.35
C ASP A 42 -13.30 -15.34 7.78
N TYR A 43 -12.09 -14.82 8.06
CA TYR A 43 -11.78 -14.27 9.38
C TYR A 43 -12.39 -12.87 9.51
N LEU A 44 -12.23 -12.02 8.51
CA LEU A 44 -12.76 -10.66 8.58
C LEU A 44 -14.29 -10.65 8.49
N SER A 45 -14.94 -11.56 7.77
CA SER A 45 -16.40 -11.71 7.82
C SER A 45 -16.91 -12.08 9.22
N THR A 46 -16.07 -12.65 10.09
CA THR A 46 -16.42 -12.90 11.50
C THR A 46 -16.06 -11.76 12.45
N VAL A 47 -15.33 -10.74 11.98
CA VAL A 47 -14.84 -9.62 12.80
C VAL A 47 -15.44 -8.28 12.37
N ILE A 48 -15.82 -8.11 11.09
CA ILE A 48 -16.45 -6.91 10.52
C ILE A 48 -17.80 -6.58 11.17
N ASP A 49 -18.38 -7.49 11.95
CA ASP A 49 -19.56 -7.22 12.78
C ASP A 49 -19.28 -6.18 13.89
N GLN A 50 -18.03 -5.80 14.14
CA GLN A 50 -17.68 -4.74 15.08
C GLN A 50 -17.55 -3.38 14.37
N GLU A 51 -18.18 -2.36 14.95
CA GLU A 51 -18.06 -0.98 14.49
C GLU A 51 -16.62 -0.47 14.63
N GLY A 52 -16.06 0.05 13.54
CA GLY A 52 -14.71 0.62 13.53
C GLY A 52 -14.07 0.72 12.15
N CYS A 53 -12.80 1.13 12.13
CA CYS A 53 -11.99 1.22 10.92
C CYS A 53 -11.06 0.01 10.79
N TYR A 54 -11.14 -0.69 9.66
CA TYR A 54 -10.32 -1.85 9.34
C TYR A 54 -9.25 -1.50 8.31
N GLY A 55 -7.99 -1.76 8.65
CA GLY A 55 -6.88 -1.61 7.71
C GLY A 55 -5.64 -1.00 8.34
N PRO A 56 -4.80 -0.32 7.56
CA PRO A 56 -4.78 -0.35 6.09
C PRO A 56 -4.40 -1.74 5.55
N PHE A 57 -5.08 -2.15 4.47
CA PHE A 57 -4.76 -3.36 3.70
C PHE A 57 -3.80 -3.04 2.54
N ARG A 58 -3.02 -4.02 2.07
CA ARG A 58 -2.01 -3.85 1.00
C ARG A 58 -2.28 -4.63 -0.28
N HIS A 59 -3.33 -5.43 -0.29
CA HIS A 59 -3.73 -6.32 -1.36
C HIS A 59 -5.24 -6.30 -1.48
N TYR A 60 -5.76 -6.67 -2.64
CA TYR A 60 -7.19 -6.77 -2.83
C TYR A 60 -7.84 -7.63 -1.73
N PHE A 61 -8.95 -7.12 -1.23
CA PHE A 61 -9.74 -7.76 -0.21
C PHE A 61 -11.22 -7.76 -0.65
N PRO A 62 -11.82 -8.94 -0.93
CA PRO A 62 -13.22 -9.04 -1.28
C PRO A 62 -14.10 -8.77 -0.04
N LEU A 63 -15.02 -7.82 -0.16
CA LEU A 63 -16.04 -7.52 0.84
C LEU A 63 -17.39 -8.04 0.36
N THR A 64 -18.18 -8.60 1.28
CA THR A 64 -19.49 -9.19 0.98
C THR A 64 -20.66 -8.28 1.32
N ASP A 65 -20.50 -7.38 2.29
CA ASP A 65 -21.50 -6.38 2.66
C ASP A 65 -20.93 -4.97 2.39
N LEU A 66 -21.32 -4.40 1.26
CA LEU A 66 -20.87 -3.07 0.82
C LEU A 66 -21.82 -1.97 1.25
N GLU A 67 -23.05 -2.29 1.66
CA GLU A 67 -24.08 -1.29 2.00
C GLU A 67 -23.77 -0.61 3.33
N ASN A 68 -23.19 -1.36 4.27
CA ASN A 68 -22.90 -0.89 5.63
C ASN A 68 -21.45 -0.44 5.84
N VAL A 69 -20.64 -0.39 4.77
CA VAL A 69 -19.20 -0.10 4.87
C VAL A 69 -18.83 1.11 4.02
N LYS A 70 -18.16 2.09 4.62
CA LYS A 70 -17.49 3.16 3.88
C LYS A 70 -16.09 2.71 3.47
N LEU A 71 -15.70 3.00 2.24
CA LEU A 71 -14.45 2.54 1.66
C LEU A 71 -13.48 3.69 1.47
N ILE A 72 -12.23 3.48 1.87
CA ILE A 72 -11.12 4.38 1.56
C ILE A 72 -10.14 3.61 0.68
N LEU A 73 -10.10 3.98 -0.61
CA LEU A 73 -9.13 3.44 -1.55
C LEU A 73 -7.94 4.40 -1.64
N HIS A 74 -6.79 3.97 -1.10
CA HIS A 74 -5.54 4.75 -1.14
C HIS A 74 -4.58 4.20 -2.19
N PHE A 75 -4.55 4.82 -3.36
CA PHE A 75 -3.71 4.40 -4.48
C PHE A 75 -2.37 5.12 -4.51
N ARG A 76 -1.45 4.60 -5.32
CA ARG A 76 -0.16 5.21 -5.63
C ARG A 76 0.12 4.97 -7.11
N ASP A 77 1.00 5.74 -7.74
CA ASP A 77 1.46 5.41 -9.08
C ASP A 77 2.01 3.94 -9.11
N PRO A 78 1.43 3.02 -9.91
CA PRO A 78 1.83 1.62 -9.94
C PRO A 78 3.30 1.43 -10.33
N ARG A 79 3.89 2.35 -11.10
CA ARG A 79 5.32 2.36 -11.47
C ARG A 79 6.20 2.62 -10.24
N ASP A 80 5.77 3.52 -9.37
CA ASP A 80 6.43 3.78 -8.09
C ASP A 80 6.19 2.65 -7.08
N VAL A 81 5.05 1.96 -7.12
CA VAL A 81 4.82 0.76 -6.31
C VAL A 81 5.82 -0.34 -6.65
N LEU A 82 6.00 -0.62 -7.95
CA LEU A 82 7.00 -1.57 -8.45
C LEU A 82 8.41 -1.18 -8.02
N THR A 83 8.77 0.10 -8.20
CA THR A 83 10.07 0.64 -7.77
C THR A 83 10.28 0.43 -6.27
N SER A 84 9.30 0.81 -5.45
CA SER A 84 9.37 0.65 -3.99
C SER A 84 9.54 -0.83 -3.59
N MET A 85 8.80 -1.72 -4.26
CA MET A 85 8.84 -3.16 -4.01
C MET A 85 10.21 -3.76 -4.38
N TYR A 86 10.75 -3.44 -5.56
CA TYR A 86 12.06 -3.91 -6.00
C TYR A 86 13.13 -3.63 -4.94
N PHE A 87 13.28 -2.34 -4.57
CA PHE A 87 14.31 -1.98 -3.61
C PHE A 87 14.05 -2.67 -2.26
N TYR A 88 12.78 -2.83 -1.86
CA TYR A 88 12.43 -3.41 -0.57
C TYR A 88 12.89 -4.87 -0.48
N LEU A 89 12.60 -5.65 -1.51
CA LEU A 89 13.00 -7.06 -1.60
C LEU A 89 14.51 -7.21 -1.79
N ALA A 90 15.13 -6.37 -2.63
CA ALA A 90 16.55 -6.44 -2.93
C ALA A 90 17.45 -6.00 -1.75
N TYR A 91 17.07 -4.98 -0.99
CA TYR A 91 18.02 -4.33 -0.06
C TYR A 91 17.58 -4.23 1.40
N HIS A 92 16.30 -4.43 1.75
CA HIS A 92 15.84 -4.17 3.13
C HIS A 92 15.25 -5.38 3.85
N GLN A 93 14.70 -6.34 3.12
CA GLN A 93 14.15 -7.53 3.75
C GLN A 93 15.26 -8.48 4.20
N LYS A 94 15.56 -8.46 5.50
CA LYS A 94 16.58 -9.32 6.12
C LYS A 94 16.22 -10.81 6.12
N HIS A 95 14.92 -11.15 6.05
CA HIS A 95 14.48 -12.55 6.01
C HIS A 95 14.46 -13.16 4.61
N ILE A 96 14.68 -12.36 3.56
CA ILE A 96 14.89 -12.89 2.21
C ILE A 96 16.36 -13.35 2.13
N PRO A 97 16.64 -14.61 1.78
CA PRO A 97 18.00 -15.11 1.70
C PRO A 97 18.89 -14.24 0.80
N GLN A 98 20.14 -14.01 1.20
CA GLN A 98 21.07 -13.14 0.46
C GLN A 98 21.21 -13.54 -1.01
N ALA A 99 21.26 -14.83 -1.33
CA ALA A 99 21.36 -15.33 -2.70
C ALA A 99 20.19 -14.88 -3.59
N VAL A 100 18.97 -14.85 -3.03
CA VAL A 100 17.77 -14.37 -3.72
C VAL A 100 17.87 -12.86 -3.96
N ARG A 101 18.30 -12.11 -2.95
CA ARG A 101 18.50 -10.66 -3.09
C ARG A 101 19.55 -10.32 -4.14
N ASN A 102 20.65 -11.07 -4.17
CA ASN A 102 21.69 -10.92 -5.19
C ASN A 102 21.15 -11.20 -6.59
N THR A 103 20.18 -12.10 -6.73
CA THR A 103 19.51 -12.36 -8.01
C THR A 103 18.71 -11.14 -8.46
N TYR A 104 17.94 -10.50 -7.58
CA TYR A 104 17.24 -9.26 -7.91
C TYR A 104 18.20 -8.13 -8.29
N ILE A 105 19.26 -7.94 -7.49
CA ILE A 105 20.27 -6.90 -7.74
C ILE A 105 20.96 -7.12 -9.09
N LYS A 106 21.36 -8.36 -9.40
CA LYS A 106 22.02 -8.70 -10.66
C LYS A 106 21.11 -8.49 -11.87
N ARG A 107 19.82 -8.80 -11.74
CA ARG A 107 18.82 -8.62 -12.81
C ARG A 107 18.45 -7.16 -13.04
N GLY A 108 18.47 -6.35 -11.98
CA GLY A 108 18.03 -4.96 -12.02
C GLY A 108 16.51 -4.82 -11.96
N ILE A 109 16.08 -3.57 -11.79
CA ILE A 109 14.68 -3.18 -11.60
C ILE A 109 13.81 -3.36 -12.85
N ASP A 110 14.36 -3.15 -14.04
CA ASP A 110 13.66 -3.37 -15.30
C ASP A 110 13.23 -4.82 -15.45
N SER A 111 14.18 -5.74 -15.25
CA SER A 111 13.94 -7.18 -15.30
C SER A 111 13.00 -7.64 -14.18
N PHE A 112 13.09 -7.05 -12.98
CA PHE A 112 12.20 -7.37 -11.87
C PHE A 112 10.71 -7.12 -12.19
N SER A 113 10.41 -6.11 -13.00
CA SER A 113 9.03 -5.72 -13.30
C SER A 113 8.32 -6.73 -14.21
N PHE A 114 9.06 -7.35 -15.14
CA PHE A 114 8.50 -8.19 -16.21
C PHE A 114 8.91 -9.66 -16.17
N ASN A 115 9.78 -10.05 -15.25
CA ASN A 115 10.08 -11.46 -15.06
C ASN A 115 9.23 -12.03 -13.93
N PRO A 116 8.69 -13.24 -14.10
CA PRO A 116 8.01 -13.92 -13.02
C PRO A 116 8.95 -14.04 -11.81
N SER A 117 8.39 -13.70 -10.65
CA SER A 117 9.09 -13.63 -9.39
C SER A 117 9.76 -14.97 -9.06
N LEU A 118 11.08 -15.00 -8.87
CA LEU A 118 11.77 -16.11 -8.20
C LEU A 118 11.95 -15.75 -6.71
N PRO A 119 11.90 -16.73 -5.77
CA PRO A 119 12.31 -18.12 -5.99
C PRO A 119 11.38 -19.19 -5.39
N GLU A 120 11.65 -20.43 -5.81
CA GLU A 120 11.24 -21.70 -5.22
C GLU A 120 11.67 -21.90 -3.74
N SER A 121 11.89 -20.85 -2.95
CA SER A 121 12.18 -21.04 -1.53
C SER A 121 10.91 -21.49 -0.81
N LYS A 122 10.98 -22.62 -0.11
CA LYS A 122 9.88 -23.17 0.72
C LYS A 122 9.22 -22.12 1.62
N SER A 123 9.97 -21.11 2.07
CA SER A 123 9.48 -20.00 2.90
C SER A 123 8.56 -19.00 2.18
N TRP A 124 8.73 -18.77 0.87
CA TRP A 124 7.82 -17.93 0.09
C TRP A 124 6.52 -18.68 -0.17
N LYS A 125 6.60 -19.95 -0.62
CA LYS A 125 5.44 -20.85 -0.81
C LYS A 125 4.58 -21.02 0.45
N GLN A 126 5.16 -20.93 1.65
CA GLN A 126 4.43 -21.01 2.91
C GLN A 126 3.75 -19.70 3.33
N ARG A 127 4.29 -18.54 2.94
CA ARG A 127 3.76 -17.21 3.31
C ARG A 127 2.79 -16.65 2.29
N THR A 128 2.90 -17.07 1.05
CA THR A 128 1.96 -16.69 0.01
C THR A 128 0.69 -17.50 0.13
N LYS A 129 -0.44 -16.79 0.30
CA LYS A 129 -1.80 -17.35 0.37
C LYS A 129 -2.07 -18.30 -0.81
N GLU A 130 -3.03 -19.21 -0.64
CA GLU A 130 -3.48 -20.21 -1.62
C GLU A 130 -3.64 -19.65 -3.05
N HIS A 131 -4.09 -18.40 -3.19
CA HIS A 131 -4.23 -17.69 -4.46
C HIS A 131 -2.90 -17.55 -5.24
N VAL A 132 -1.79 -17.28 -4.55
CA VAL A 132 -0.46 -17.19 -5.15
C VAL A 132 0.11 -18.57 -5.51
N ARG A 133 -0.22 -19.61 -4.72
CA ARG A 133 0.17 -20.99 -5.07
C ARG A 133 -0.48 -21.45 -6.37
N ARG A 134 -1.76 -21.08 -6.59
CA ARG A 134 -2.46 -21.36 -7.85
C ARG A 134 -1.83 -20.64 -9.05
N LEU A 135 -1.37 -19.40 -8.86
CA LEU A 135 -0.77 -18.59 -9.93
C LEU A 135 0.69 -18.98 -10.26
N ILE A 136 1.47 -19.49 -9.30
CA ILE A 136 2.85 -19.96 -9.53
C ILE A 136 2.90 -21.29 -10.30
N ASN A 137 1.85 -22.12 -10.20
CA ASN A 137 1.76 -23.41 -10.91
C ASN A 137 1.17 -23.29 -12.32
N LEU A 138 0.98 -22.08 -12.84
CA LEU A 138 0.59 -21.86 -14.23
C LEU A 138 1.78 -22.06 -15.15
N ASP A 139 1.54 -22.57 -16.36
CA ASP A 139 2.56 -22.71 -17.41
C ASP A 139 3.24 -21.36 -17.73
N ASN A 140 2.54 -20.25 -17.48
CA ASN A 140 3.06 -18.88 -17.53
C ASN A 140 2.75 -18.14 -16.21
N PRO A 141 3.66 -18.13 -15.24
CA PRO A 141 3.45 -17.42 -13.99
C PRO A 141 3.39 -15.90 -14.21
N PRO A 142 2.50 -15.17 -13.51
CA PRO A 142 2.38 -13.72 -13.66
C PRO A 142 3.65 -12.99 -13.24
N THR A 143 3.97 -11.91 -13.97
CA THR A 143 5.04 -10.97 -13.64
C THR A 143 4.65 -10.09 -12.46
N MET A 144 5.62 -9.38 -11.86
CA MET A 144 5.31 -8.42 -10.80
C MET A 144 4.36 -7.32 -11.28
N ALA A 145 4.46 -6.89 -12.54
CA ALA A 145 3.52 -5.94 -13.13
C ALA A 145 2.10 -6.53 -13.21
N ASP A 146 1.95 -7.78 -13.65
CA ASP A 146 0.64 -8.45 -13.74
C ASP A 146 -0.03 -8.57 -12.37
N TRP A 147 0.75 -8.88 -11.33
CA TRP A 147 0.26 -8.94 -9.96
C TRP A 147 -0.37 -7.63 -9.49
N PHE A 148 0.34 -6.51 -9.69
CA PHE A 148 -0.18 -5.20 -9.32
C PHE A 148 -1.33 -4.78 -10.24
N LEU A 149 -1.28 -5.10 -11.54
CA LEU A 149 -2.37 -4.79 -12.45
C LEU A 149 -3.66 -5.47 -11.98
N ASN A 150 -3.59 -6.76 -11.64
CA ASN A 150 -4.74 -7.49 -11.11
C ASN A 150 -5.28 -6.86 -9.82
N ASP A 151 -4.42 -6.52 -8.85
CA ASP A 151 -4.86 -5.85 -7.61
C ASP A 151 -5.59 -4.53 -7.91
N TYR A 152 -5.07 -3.69 -8.82
CA TYR A 152 -5.72 -2.43 -9.20
C TYR A 152 -7.04 -2.67 -9.92
N GLN A 153 -7.08 -3.57 -10.90
CA GLN A 153 -8.29 -3.90 -11.66
C GLN A 153 -9.39 -4.44 -10.74
N MET A 154 -9.06 -5.30 -9.77
CA MET A 154 -10.04 -5.79 -8.81
C MET A 154 -10.65 -4.64 -8.00
N TYR A 155 -9.84 -3.71 -7.48
CA TYR A 155 -10.37 -2.54 -6.76
C TYR A 155 -11.17 -1.59 -7.65
N PHE A 156 -10.69 -1.32 -8.86
CA PHE A 156 -11.35 -0.42 -9.81
C PHE A 156 -12.72 -0.96 -10.22
N ASN A 157 -12.75 -2.21 -10.64
CA ASN A 157 -13.97 -2.83 -11.15
C ASN A 157 -15.02 -3.03 -10.04
N GLN A 158 -14.58 -3.35 -8.83
CA GLN A 158 -15.52 -3.70 -7.75
C GLN A 158 -15.98 -2.49 -6.94
N TYR A 159 -15.11 -1.52 -6.66
CA TYR A 159 -15.41 -0.51 -5.63
C TYR A 159 -15.34 0.94 -6.08
N LEU A 160 -14.65 1.25 -7.19
CA LEU A 160 -14.41 2.65 -7.59
C LEU A 160 -15.69 3.41 -7.96
N HIS A 161 -16.71 2.69 -8.43
CA HIS A 161 -17.99 3.25 -8.86
C HIS A 161 -19.01 3.38 -7.72
N LEU A 162 -18.68 2.91 -6.51
CA LEU A 162 -19.59 2.95 -5.37
C LEU A 162 -19.60 4.35 -4.74
N GLU A 163 -20.79 4.85 -4.39
CA GLU A 163 -20.96 6.20 -3.80
C GLU A 163 -20.28 6.34 -2.43
N GLN A 164 -20.20 5.25 -1.68
CA GLN A 164 -19.57 5.17 -0.36
C GLN A 164 -18.03 5.02 -0.42
N THR A 165 -17.43 5.13 -1.61
CA THR A 165 -15.99 5.02 -1.81
C THR A 165 -15.32 6.39 -1.92
N THR A 166 -14.40 6.66 -1.01
CA THR A 166 -13.47 7.80 -1.09
C THR A 166 -12.14 7.36 -1.69
N VAL A 167 -11.74 7.99 -2.79
CA VAL A 167 -10.45 7.74 -3.46
C VAL A 167 -9.44 8.78 -3.02
N LEU A 168 -8.27 8.31 -2.61
CA LEU A 168 -7.14 9.11 -2.16
C LEU A 168 -5.85 8.63 -2.84
N THR A 169 -4.88 9.51 -2.99
CA THR A 169 -3.56 9.14 -3.54
C THR A 169 -2.44 9.32 -2.53
N TYR A 170 -1.41 8.49 -2.65
CA TYR A 170 -0.16 8.61 -1.90
C TYR A 170 0.57 9.89 -2.25
N GLU A 171 0.51 10.29 -3.51
CA GLU A 171 1.12 11.49 -4.06
C GLU A 171 0.56 12.73 -3.36
N GLU A 172 -0.77 12.88 -3.33
CA GLU A 172 -1.40 14.00 -2.62
C GLU A 172 -1.08 13.98 -1.12
N MET A 173 -1.11 12.80 -0.48
CA MET A 173 -0.74 12.65 0.94
C MET A 173 0.68 13.18 1.23
N VAL A 174 1.63 12.94 0.34
CA VAL A 174 3.03 13.33 0.53
C VAL A 174 3.28 14.79 0.12
N THR A 175 2.65 15.26 -0.96
CA THR A 175 2.95 16.59 -1.53
C THR A 175 2.04 17.69 -1.01
N ASN A 176 0.85 17.35 -0.50
CA ASN A 176 -0.14 18.30 -0.01
C ASN A 176 -1.00 17.69 1.11
N PHE A 177 -0.33 17.26 2.19
CA PHE A 177 -0.99 16.67 3.35
C PHE A 177 -2.14 17.52 3.93
N PRO A 178 -2.05 18.86 4.03
CA PRO A 178 -3.14 19.69 4.53
C PRO A 178 -4.43 19.61 3.70
N THR A 179 -4.32 19.36 2.39
CA THR A 179 -5.51 19.16 1.52
C THR A 179 -5.97 17.70 1.53
N TRP A 180 -5.04 16.76 1.69
CA TRP A 180 -5.33 15.33 1.74
C TRP A 180 -6.08 14.92 3.01
N LEU A 181 -5.64 15.40 4.18
CA LEU A 181 -6.14 14.94 5.48
C LEU A 181 -7.65 15.20 5.69
N PRO A 182 -8.22 16.37 5.35
CA PRO A 182 -9.66 16.59 5.44
C PRO A 182 -10.48 15.57 4.64
N LYS A 183 -10.02 15.19 3.44
CA LYS A 183 -10.69 14.17 2.61
C LYS A 183 -10.66 12.79 3.28
N PHE A 184 -9.52 12.45 3.87
CA PHE A 184 -9.36 11.21 4.64
C PHE A 184 -10.30 11.17 5.87
N LEU A 185 -10.36 12.24 6.66
CA LEU A 185 -11.21 12.31 7.84
C LEU A 185 -12.70 12.31 7.48
N SER A 186 -13.09 12.98 6.40
CA SER A 186 -14.47 12.98 5.91
C SER A 186 -14.99 11.56 5.65
N ALA A 187 -14.15 10.68 5.09
CA ALA A 187 -14.50 9.29 4.83
C ALA A 187 -14.76 8.47 6.11
N LEU A 188 -14.13 8.84 7.23
CA LEU A 188 -14.28 8.16 8.52
C LEU A 188 -15.56 8.56 9.28
N SER A 189 -16.28 9.59 8.83
CA SER A 189 -17.57 10.01 9.42
C SER A 189 -17.52 10.29 10.92
N LEU A 190 -16.37 10.80 11.39
CA LEU A 190 -16.14 11.07 12.81
C LEU A 190 -16.92 12.30 13.26
N GLU A 191 -17.27 12.34 14.54
CA GLU A 191 -17.74 13.57 15.21
C GLU A 191 -16.56 14.54 15.46
N ASN A 192 -16.86 15.84 15.63
CA ASN A 192 -15.88 16.89 15.97
C ASN A 192 -14.65 16.97 15.03
N GLN A 193 -14.83 16.69 13.74
CA GLN A 193 -13.74 16.70 12.75
C GLN A 193 -12.89 17.99 12.71
N PRO A 194 -13.42 19.22 12.90
CA PRO A 194 -12.59 20.42 12.83
C PRO A 194 -11.48 20.46 13.89
N GLN A 195 -11.78 20.05 15.12
CA GLN A 195 -10.78 20.01 16.19
C GLN A 195 -9.75 18.90 15.92
N LEU A 196 -10.21 17.69 15.61
CA LEU A 196 -9.33 16.58 15.27
C LEU A 196 -8.41 16.91 14.09
N LEU A 197 -8.94 17.57 13.05
CA LEU A 197 -8.16 18.00 11.90
C LEU A 197 -7.00 18.90 12.32
N GLN A 198 -7.27 19.92 13.15
CA GLN A 198 -6.23 20.83 13.63
C GLN A 198 -5.16 20.06 14.41
N GLU A 199 -5.56 19.23 15.37
CA GLU A 199 -4.63 18.43 16.19
C GLU A 199 -3.74 17.52 15.33
N LEU A 200 -4.32 16.86 14.32
CA LEU A 200 -3.58 15.96 13.44
C LEU A 200 -2.67 16.70 12.46
N LEU A 201 -3.04 17.89 12.00
CA LEU A 201 -2.15 18.74 11.19
C LEU A 201 -0.93 19.16 12.00
N GLU A 202 -1.13 19.61 13.24
CA GLU A 202 -0.03 20.00 14.14
C GLU A 202 0.97 18.85 14.37
N VAL A 203 0.48 17.61 14.51
CA VAL A 203 1.32 16.43 14.77
C VAL A 203 1.98 15.88 13.51
N HIS A 204 1.26 15.84 12.38
CA HIS A 204 1.66 15.03 11.24
C HIS A 204 2.08 15.80 9.99
N GLN A 205 1.84 17.12 9.87
CA GLN A 205 2.14 17.87 8.65
C GLN A 205 3.60 17.75 8.18
N ASP A 206 4.54 17.62 9.12
CA ASP A 206 5.97 17.51 8.84
C ASP A 206 6.45 16.06 8.63
N SER A 207 5.54 15.07 8.69
CA SER A 207 5.89 13.65 8.53
C SER A 207 6.57 13.33 7.20
N PHE A 208 6.27 14.15 6.18
CA PHE A 208 6.76 14.02 4.81
C PHE A 208 7.84 15.04 4.44
N ALA A 209 8.23 15.93 5.38
CA ALA A 209 9.33 16.85 5.16
C ALA A 209 10.63 16.08 4.86
N PRO A 210 11.46 16.57 3.91
CA PRO A 210 12.77 15.96 3.65
C PRO A 210 13.60 15.95 4.95
N PRO A 211 14.29 14.85 5.26
CA PRO A 211 15.03 14.76 6.51
C PRO A 211 16.14 15.82 6.57
N ASN A 212 16.33 16.40 7.77
CA ASN A 212 17.45 17.29 8.04
C ASN A 212 18.78 16.54 7.75
N PRO A 213 19.73 17.14 7.02
CA PRO A 213 21.05 16.56 6.72
C PRO A 213 21.80 15.98 7.93
N GLN A 214 21.54 16.47 9.14
CA GLN A 214 22.20 16.00 10.38
C GLN A 214 21.64 14.67 10.92
N SER A 215 20.55 14.15 10.34
CA SER A 215 19.86 12.93 10.81
C SER A 215 20.18 11.66 9.99
N LEU A 216 21.15 11.74 9.07
CA LEU A 216 21.47 10.71 8.08
C LEU A 216 21.71 9.31 8.66
N ASP A 217 22.23 9.19 9.88
CA ASP A 217 22.54 7.88 10.49
C ASP A 217 21.33 7.12 11.06
N LYS A 218 20.23 7.81 11.38
CA LYS A 218 19.02 7.17 11.95
C LYS A 218 18.00 6.71 10.90
N ILE A 219 18.22 7.01 9.62
CA ILE A 219 17.17 6.93 8.59
C ILE A 219 17.58 6.05 7.40
N LYS A 220 17.95 4.79 7.67
CA LYS A 220 18.13 3.78 6.59
C LYS A 220 16.80 3.34 5.95
N HIS A 221 15.65 3.81 6.45
CA HIS A 221 14.32 3.37 6.01
C HIS A 221 13.42 4.45 5.35
N LYS A 222 13.65 5.75 5.55
CA LYS A 222 12.99 6.78 4.72
C LYS A 222 13.77 6.92 3.41
N ARG A 223 13.53 5.99 2.51
CA ARG A 223 13.85 6.17 1.08
C ARG A 223 13.12 7.41 0.58
N ARG A 224 13.58 8.00 -0.53
CA ARG A 224 12.89 9.12 -1.21
C ARG A 224 11.38 8.88 -1.20
N ILE A 225 10.69 9.69 -0.39
CA ILE A 225 9.25 9.60 -0.13
C ILE A 225 8.47 10.18 -1.33
N LEU A 226 9.17 10.98 -2.14
CA LEU A 226 8.62 11.77 -3.24
C LEU A 226 8.10 10.89 -4.39
N PRO A 227 6.99 11.30 -5.03
CA PRO A 227 6.48 10.71 -6.26
C PRO A 227 7.46 10.77 -7.43
N GLY A 228 7.34 9.81 -8.36
CA GLY A 228 8.08 9.80 -9.62
C GLY A 228 9.47 9.19 -9.55
N ASP A 229 9.77 8.44 -8.49
CA ASP A 229 11.06 7.77 -8.28
C ASP A 229 11.37 6.76 -9.41
N HIS A 230 10.35 6.17 -10.03
CA HIS A 230 10.50 5.31 -11.20
C HIS A 230 11.25 5.98 -12.36
N LYS A 231 11.05 7.29 -12.58
CA LYS A 231 11.65 8.04 -13.72
C LYS A 231 13.17 8.08 -13.69
N GLN A 232 13.77 8.00 -12.50
CA GLN A 232 15.22 8.04 -12.33
C GLN A 232 15.85 6.65 -12.23
N LYS A 233 15.03 5.60 -12.14
CA LYS A 233 15.47 4.25 -11.76
C LYS A 233 15.20 3.20 -12.81
N MET A 234 14.14 3.37 -13.59
CA MET A 234 13.78 2.48 -14.68
C MET A 234 14.25 3.09 -16.00
N SER A 235 14.55 2.23 -16.98
CA SER A 235 14.79 2.66 -18.35
C SER A 235 13.51 3.21 -19.00
N GLU A 236 13.67 4.06 -20.01
CA GLU A 236 12.55 4.58 -20.80
C GLU A 236 11.70 3.45 -21.41
N GLN A 237 12.36 2.41 -21.95
CA GLN A 237 11.67 1.25 -22.51
C GLN A 237 10.77 0.55 -21.47
N THR A 238 11.26 0.38 -20.24
CA THR A 238 10.46 -0.18 -19.13
C THR A 238 9.28 0.72 -18.81
N ILE A 239 9.51 2.03 -18.69
CA ILE A 239 8.45 3.00 -18.38
C ILE A 239 7.38 2.98 -19.47
N THR A 240 7.75 3.00 -20.75
CA THR A 240 6.81 2.90 -21.88
C THR A 240 5.96 1.64 -21.78
N ARG A 241 6.59 0.49 -21.51
CA ARG A 241 5.86 -0.78 -21.38
C ARG A 241 4.92 -0.77 -20.17
N LEU A 242 5.34 -0.22 -19.03
CA LEU A 242 4.48 -0.07 -17.85
C LEU A 242 3.32 0.90 -18.12
N ASN A 243 3.55 1.98 -18.87
CA ASN A 243 2.49 2.90 -19.28
C ASN A 243 1.43 2.19 -20.12
N THR A 244 1.81 1.26 -21.00
CA THR A 244 0.86 0.42 -21.74
C THR A 244 0.07 -0.49 -20.80
N ILE A 245 0.77 -1.23 -19.93
CA ILE A 245 0.16 -2.21 -19.00
C ILE A 245 -0.83 -1.55 -18.04
N PHE A 246 -0.47 -0.40 -17.48
CA PHE A 246 -1.27 0.31 -16.49
C PHE A 246 -2.05 1.49 -17.07
N SER A 247 -2.24 1.55 -18.39
CA SER A 247 -2.81 2.72 -19.08
C SER A 247 -4.12 3.21 -18.46
N GLU A 248 -5.08 2.32 -18.24
CA GLU A 248 -6.36 2.62 -17.60
C GLU A 248 -6.19 3.16 -16.17
N GLN A 249 -5.30 2.54 -15.37
CA GLN A 249 -5.06 2.92 -13.98
C GLN A 249 -4.35 4.28 -13.87
N LEU A 250 -3.38 4.51 -14.75
CA LEU A 250 -2.67 5.78 -14.85
C LEU A 250 -3.63 6.90 -15.29
N SER A 251 -4.51 6.62 -16.24
CA SER A 251 -5.56 7.55 -16.68
C SER A 251 -6.49 7.94 -15.53
N ALA A 252 -7.10 6.94 -14.89
CA ALA A 252 -8.07 7.16 -13.81
C ALA A 252 -7.50 7.91 -12.61
N LEU A 253 -6.20 7.77 -12.34
CA LEU A 253 -5.51 8.42 -11.22
C LEU A 253 -4.78 9.71 -11.62
N GLY A 254 -4.83 10.12 -12.89
CA GLY A 254 -4.22 11.36 -13.37
C GLY A 254 -2.69 11.32 -13.51
N TYR A 255 -2.12 10.14 -13.79
CA TYR A 255 -0.67 9.90 -13.93
C TYR A 255 -0.17 9.75 -15.37
N GLU A 256 -0.94 10.13 -16.41
CA GLU A 256 -0.63 9.94 -17.85
C GLU A 256 0.65 10.65 -18.37
N LYS A 257 1.54 11.09 -17.50
CA LYS A 257 2.83 11.72 -17.81
C LYS A 257 3.97 10.72 -17.98
#